data_AF-A0A0E3S9P2-F1
#
_entry.id   AF-A0A0E3S9P2-F1
#
_cell.length_a   1.000
_cell.length_b   1.000
_cell.length_c   1.000
_cell.angle_alpha   90.00
_cell.angle_beta   90.00
_cell.angle_gamma   90.00
#
_symmetry.space_group_name_H-M   'P 1'
#
loop_
_entity.id
_entity.type
_entity.pdbx_description
1 polymer ?
#
loop_
_entity_poly.entity_id
_entity_poly.type
_entity_poly.pdbx_seq_one_letter_code
_entity_poly.pdbx_strand_id
1 'polypeptide(L)' 'MMGFEVPSDIRYESLIAEDHSEEEEHPPYTEETIKRAIREGIDPAGKPFDLTMPRWKMTDKDVGDVVEYLKTL' A
#
# COMPACT_ATOMS: atom_id res chain seq x y z
N MET A 1 -10.80 -27.05 -2.40
CA MET A 1 -9.36 -26.94 -2.71
C MET A 1 -8.90 -25.64 -2.09
N MET A 2 -7.98 -25.69 -1.12
CA MET A 2 -7.52 -24.48 -0.42
C MET A 2 -6.45 -23.85 -1.32
N GLY A 3 -6.79 -22.73 -1.97
CA GLY A 3 -5.82 -21.94 -2.73
C GLY A 3 -4.91 -21.19 -1.77
N PHE A 4 -3.63 -21.07 -2.10
CA PHE A 4 -2.73 -20.14 -1.45
C PHE A 4 -2.44 -19.01 -2.44
N GLU A 5 -2.50 -17.79 -1.96
CA GLU A 5 -2.12 -16.59 -2.72
C GLU A 5 -0.84 -16.06 -2.08
N VAL A 6 0.19 -15.85 -2.90
CA VAL A 6 1.40 -15.19 -2.43
C VAL A 6 1.09 -13.70 -2.43
N PRO A 7 1.13 -13.02 -1.27
CA PRO A 7 0.86 -11.60 -1.22
C PRO A 7 1.94 -10.83 -1.99
N SER A 8 1.56 -9.68 -2.54
CA SER A 8 2.48 -8.75 -3.18
C SER A 8 3.59 -8.29 -2.22
N ASP A 9 4.74 -7.92 -2.79
CA ASP A 9 5.83 -7.33 -2.01
C ASP A 9 5.46 -5.92 -1.56
N ILE A 10 5.35 -5.73 -0.24
CA ILE A 10 4.94 -4.46 0.37
C ILE A 10 6.13 -3.66 0.94
N ARG A 11 7.38 -4.07 0.66
CA ARG A 11 8.56 -3.30 1.07
C ARG A 11 8.56 -1.93 0.43
N TYR A 12 9.10 -0.93 1.12
CA TYR A 12 9.05 0.46 0.65
C TYR A 12 9.61 0.63 -0.76
N GLU A 13 10.77 0.03 -1.04
CA GLU A 13 11.39 0.04 -2.38
C GLU A 13 10.47 -0.54 -3.47
N SER A 14 9.65 -1.54 -3.10
CA SER A 14 8.66 -2.16 -3.99
C SER A 14 7.32 -1.42 -4.04
N LEU A 15 7.14 -0.33 -3.29
CA LEU A 15 5.95 0.52 -3.41
C LEU A 15 6.24 1.80 -4.21
N ILE A 16 7.50 2.24 -4.25
CA ILE A 16 7.90 3.52 -4.87
C ILE A 16 8.60 3.41 -6.23
N ALA A 17 8.96 2.22 -6.67
CA ALA A 17 9.54 1.99 -7.99
C ALA A 17 8.52 2.21 -9.12
N GLU A 18 9.02 2.40 -10.33
CA GLU A 18 8.16 2.68 -11.49
C GLU A 18 7.46 1.44 -12.04
N ASP A 19 7.93 0.25 -11.67
CA ASP A 19 7.50 -1.03 -12.24
C ASP A 19 7.20 -2.03 -11.11
N HIS A 20 5.94 -2.09 -10.71
CA HIS A 20 5.45 -2.95 -9.62
C HIS A 20 4.42 -3.93 -10.17
N SER A 21 4.92 -5.02 -10.76
CA SER A 21 4.16 -6.08 -11.43
C SER A 21 3.39 -5.63 -12.68
N GLU A 22 3.32 -6.51 -13.68
CA GLU A 22 2.72 -6.21 -15.00
C GLU A 22 1.19 -5.97 -14.94
N GLU A 23 0.56 -6.10 -13.78
CA GLU A 23 -0.90 -6.06 -13.60
C GLU A 23 -1.41 -4.79 -12.87
N GLU A 24 -0.54 -3.94 -12.31
CA GLU A 24 -0.97 -2.75 -11.57
C GLU A 24 -1.02 -1.47 -12.44
N GLU A 25 -2.24 -1.00 -12.73
CA GLU A 25 -2.52 0.19 -13.55
C GLU A 25 -2.41 1.54 -12.79
N HIS A 26 -1.51 1.67 -11.83
CA HIS A 26 -1.40 2.89 -11.02
C HIS A 26 0.02 3.44 -11.01
N PRO A 27 0.20 4.77 -10.84
CA PRO A 27 1.53 5.34 -10.71
C PRO A 27 2.23 4.83 -9.44
N PRO A 28 3.55 5.02 -9.30
CA PRO A 28 4.26 4.66 -8.09
C PRO A 28 3.67 5.33 -6.86
N TYR A 29 3.75 4.64 -5.72
CA TYR A 29 3.33 5.26 -4.48
C TYR A 29 4.35 6.34 -4.05
N THR A 30 3.80 7.41 -3.50
CA THR A 30 4.50 8.36 -2.62
C THR A 30 4.14 8.06 -1.16
N GLU A 31 4.92 8.55 -0.19
CA GLU A 31 4.59 8.40 1.23
C GLU A 31 3.16 8.83 1.57
N GLU A 32 2.70 9.95 1.00
CA GLU A 32 1.34 10.45 1.23
C GLU A 32 0.29 9.49 0.68
N THR A 33 0.52 8.91 -0.50
CA THR A 33 -0.40 7.92 -1.06
C THR A 33 -0.34 6.58 -0.33
N ILE A 34 0.80 6.18 0.25
CA ILE A 34 0.89 5.00 1.13
C ILE A 34 0.04 5.23 2.39
N LYS A 35 0.18 6.40 3.03
CA LYS A 35 -0.63 6.77 4.21
C LYS A 35 -2.12 6.80 3.87
N ARG A 36 -2.48 7.29 2.67
CA ARG A 36 -3.87 7.28 2.18
C ARG A 36 -4.36 5.86 1.93
N ALA A 37 -3.58 5.00 1.27
CA ALA A 37 -3.93 3.61 1.02
C ALA A 37 -4.22 2.85 2.32
N ILE A 38 -3.39 3.02 3.34
CA ILE A 38 -3.54 2.34 4.64
C ILE A 38 -4.82 2.79 5.38
N ARG A 39 -5.12 4.09 5.37
CA ARG A 39 -6.21 4.66 6.18
C ARG A 39 -7.56 4.68 5.46
N GLU A 40 -7.54 4.96 4.16
CA GLU A 40 -8.72 5.22 3.35
C GLU A 40 -9.01 4.08 2.37
N GLY A 41 -8.02 3.21 2.12
CA GLY A 41 -8.13 2.16 1.12
C GLY A 41 -8.29 2.75 -0.27
N ILE A 42 -7.43 3.71 -0.61
CA ILE A 42 -7.39 4.39 -1.92
C ILE A 42 -5.96 4.32 -2.45
N ASP A 43 -5.82 3.78 -3.65
CA ASP A 43 -4.55 3.60 -4.35
C ASP A 43 -3.93 4.96 -4.79
N PRO A 44 -2.75 4.98 -5.43
CA PRO A 44 -2.09 6.23 -5.81
C PRO A 44 -2.77 6.88 -7.03
N ALA A 45 -3.50 6.13 -7.86
CA ALA A 45 -4.36 6.63 -8.94
C ALA A 45 -5.71 7.21 -8.44
N GLY A 46 -6.04 7.04 -7.16
CA GLY A 46 -7.31 7.47 -6.58
C GLY A 46 -8.44 6.43 -6.69
N LYS A 47 -8.15 5.19 -7.12
CA LYS A 47 -9.12 4.10 -7.15
C LYS A 47 -9.28 3.49 -5.75
N PRO A 48 -10.52 3.23 -5.30
CA PRO A 48 -10.75 2.59 -4.01
C PRO A 48 -10.38 1.09 -4.08
N PHE A 49 -9.77 0.58 -3.01
CA PHE A 49 -9.57 -0.85 -2.79
C PHE A 49 -10.88 -1.58 -2.55
N ASP A 50 -10.85 -2.90 -2.72
CA ASP A 50 -11.96 -3.79 -2.41
C ASP A 50 -12.53 -3.52 -1.00
N LEU A 51 -13.82 -3.73 -0.84
CA LEU A 51 -14.52 -3.50 0.43
C LEU A 51 -14.03 -4.45 1.54
N THR A 52 -13.47 -5.61 1.19
CA THR A 52 -12.87 -6.55 2.16
C THR A 52 -11.48 -6.11 2.61
N MET A 53 -10.83 -5.18 1.92
CA MET A 53 -9.53 -4.65 2.33
C MET A 53 -9.69 -3.74 3.55
N PRO A 54 -8.88 -3.95 4.61
CA PRO A 54 -9.00 -3.19 5.84
C PRO A 54 -8.62 -1.72 5.64
N ARG A 55 -9.31 -0.85 6.38
CA ARG A 55 -9.02 0.58 6.49
C ARG A 55 -8.64 0.88 7.92
N TRP A 56 -7.36 1.13 8.15
CA TRP A 56 -6.81 1.22 9.50
C TRP A 56 -7.03 2.62 10.09
N LYS A 57 -7.67 2.67 11.27
CA LYS A 57 -7.86 3.91 12.01
C LYS A 57 -6.59 4.24 12.77
N MET A 58 -5.74 5.07 12.18
CA MET A 58 -4.44 5.48 12.70
C MET A 58 -4.35 7.01 12.77
N THR A 59 -3.65 7.53 13.78
CA THR A 59 -3.27 8.96 13.78
C THR A 59 -2.22 9.23 12.69
N ASP A 60 -1.98 10.50 12.35
CA ASP A 60 -0.91 10.87 11.42
C ASP A 60 0.47 10.38 11.90
N LYS A 61 0.68 10.38 13.22
CA LYS A 61 1.92 9.87 13.82
C LYS A 61 2.03 8.35 13.61
N ASP A 62 0.98 7.59 13.92
CA ASP A 62 1.03 6.13 13.84
C ASP A 62 1.27 5.64 12.42
N VAL A 63 0.56 6.21 11.43
CA VAL A 63 0.76 5.83 10.01
C VAL A 63 2.14 6.30 9.51
N GLY A 64 2.67 7.40 10.04
CA GLY A 64 4.04 7.84 9.79
C GLY A 64 5.06 6.83 10.29
N ASP A 65 4.91 6.35 11.53
CA ASP A 65 5.80 5.33 12.12
C ASP A 65 5.77 4.02 11.31
N VAL A 66 4.61 3.63 10.75
CA VAL A 66 4.48 2.48 9.85
C VAL A 66 5.27 2.69 8.56
N VAL A 67 5.14 3.85 7.93
CA VAL A 67 5.90 4.17 6.70
C VAL A 67 7.41 4.16 6.97
N GLU A 68 7.85 4.72 8.10
CA GLU A 68 9.26 4.66 8.51
C GLU A 68 9.74 3.23 8.74
N TYR A 69 8.91 2.35 9.31
CA TYR A 69 9.25 0.94 9.44
C TYR A 69 9.37 0.24 8.08
N LEU A 70 8.48 0.50 7.13
CA LEU A 70 8.54 -0.06 5.78
C LEU A 70 9.87 0.27 5.07
N LYS A 71 10.45 1.45 5.33
CA LYS A 71 11.76 1.86 4.80
C LYS A 71 12.95 1.05 5.35
N THR A 72 12.74 0.28 6.43
CA THR A 72 13.78 -0.55 7.05
C THR A 72 13.78 -2.00 6.56
N LEU A 73 12.79 -2.39 5.75
CA LEU A 73 12.58 -3.75 5.22
C LEU A 73 13.16 -3.92 3.82
#